data_AF-A0A433RUW9-F1
#
_entry.id   AF-A0A433RUW9-F1
#
_cell.length_a   1.000
_cell.length_b   1.000
_cell.length_c   1.000
_cell.angle_alpha   90.00
_cell.angle_beta   90.00
_cell.angle_gamma   90.00
#
_symmetry.space_group_name_H-M   'P 1'
#
loop_
_entity.id
_entity.type
_entity.pdbx_description
1 polymer ?
#
loop_
_entity_poly.entity_id
_entity_poly.type
_entity_poly.pdbx_seq_one_letter_code
_entity_poly.pdbx_strand_id
1 'polypeptide(L)'
;MNELERQLHQKIGDTTVHEERIKKRLHEKMHKKRQKKMYWLVPVVVIILLIISLRLQATPPFKSADSPAVIEQSFITHAQTGEQLAISTELYDLLIRFLAEGKEVPLRYTPSAYVKQGYYVTADCKETFCGMSFIVTSGDADYLSSFEKGRLLEEQLSPDKKNVMAIIENEDGKRLKFINNTKNEQHYQTNKQVKNLRTAAWISPTKIRLYFNDKRTKVIELPKGGVSK
;
A
#
# COMPACT_ATOMS: atom_id res chain seq x y z
N MET A 1 11.99 -25.39 38.73
CA MET A 1 11.20 -24.33 38.05
C MET A 1 12.13 -23.14 37.92
N ASN A 2 12.57 -22.83 36.70
CA ASN A 2 13.77 -22.01 36.45
C ASN A 2 13.47 -20.51 36.52
N GLU A 3 14.40 -19.75 37.11
CA GLU A 3 14.40 -18.27 37.23
C GLU A 3 14.09 -17.56 35.89
N LEU A 4 14.51 -18.18 34.78
CA LEU A 4 14.31 -17.73 33.39
C LEU A 4 12.84 -17.75 32.95
N GLU A 5 12.03 -18.73 33.37
CA GLU A 5 10.61 -18.79 33.02
C GLU A 5 9.80 -17.70 33.73
N ARG A 6 10.22 -17.35 34.96
CA ARG A 6 9.64 -16.26 35.73
C ARG A 6 9.92 -14.91 35.08
N GLN A 7 11.16 -14.66 34.64
CA GLN A 7 11.51 -13.40 33.96
C GLN A 7 10.85 -13.26 32.57
N LEU A 8 10.59 -14.37 31.86
CA LEU A 8 9.85 -14.33 30.59
C LEU A 8 8.37 -13.99 30.78
N HIS A 9 7.70 -14.59 31.77
CA HIS A 9 6.30 -14.28 32.05
C HIS A 9 6.10 -12.85 32.56
N GLN A 10 7.07 -12.32 33.32
CA GLN A 10 7.03 -10.95 33.81
C GLN A 10 7.19 -9.92 32.66
N LYS A 11 8.05 -10.20 31.66
CA LYS A 11 8.19 -9.35 30.46
C LYS A 11 7.00 -9.44 29.49
N ILE A 12 6.31 -10.57 29.43
CA ILE A 12 5.09 -10.74 28.61
C ILE A 12 3.90 -10.01 29.27
N GLY A 13 3.84 -10.00 30.60
CA GLY A 13 2.86 -9.22 31.36
C GLY A 13 3.01 -7.70 31.18
N ASP A 14 4.23 -7.18 31.12
CA ASP A 14 4.45 -5.73 30.98
C ASP A 14 4.25 -5.22 29.54
N THR A 15 4.51 -6.04 28.53
CA THR A 15 4.33 -5.65 27.10
C THR A 15 2.88 -5.65 26.65
N THR A 16 2.07 -6.59 27.15
CA THR A 16 0.62 -6.65 26.89
C THR A 16 -0.13 -5.46 27.50
N VAL A 17 0.26 -5.03 28.71
CA VAL A 17 -0.31 -3.85 29.37
C VAL A 17 0.10 -2.53 28.69
N HIS A 18 1.28 -2.48 28.04
CA HIS A 18 1.73 -1.30 27.31
C HIS A 18 1.02 -1.16 25.95
N GLU A 19 0.83 -2.26 25.22
CA GLU A 19 0.08 -2.27 23.96
C GLU A 19 -1.42 -1.98 24.17
N GLU A 20 -2.03 -2.50 25.24
CA GLU A 20 -3.40 -2.13 25.59
C GLU A 20 -3.52 -0.65 25.97
N ARG A 21 -2.54 -0.08 26.69
CA ARG A 21 -2.55 1.37 27.01
C ARG A 21 -2.41 2.24 25.76
N ILE A 22 -1.63 1.81 24.75
CA ILE A 22 -1.46 2.55 23.50
C ILE A 22 -2.71 2.44 22.63
N LYS A 23 -3.32 1.24 22.51
CA LYS A 23 -4.59 1.04 21.81
C LYS A 23 -5.73 1.82 22.47
N LYS A 24 -5.83 1.82 23.80
CA LYS A 24 -6.86 2.57 24.55
C LYS A 24 -6.68 4.09 24.40
N ARG A 25 -5.43 4.60 24.40
CA ARG A 25 -5.13 6.03 24.13
C ARG A 25 -5.40 6.46 22.69
N LEU A 26 -5.19 5.58 21.71
CA LEU A 26 -5.53 5.84 20.30
C LEU A 26 -7.05 5.83 20.07
N HIS A 27 -7.77 4.90 20.70
CA HIS A 27 -9.24 4.87 20.61
C HIS A 27 -9.92 6.02 21.35
N GLU A 28 -9.43 6.40 22.54
CA GLU A 28 -9.92 7.60 23.25
C GLU A 28 -9.61 8.89 22.49
N LYS A 29 -8.46 9.01 21.81
CA LYS A 29 -8.17 10.19 20.96
C LYS A 29 -9.09 10.28 19.73
N MET A 30 -9.52 9.15 19.16
CA MET A 30 -10.43 9.15 18.01
C MET A 30 -11.89 9.38 18.40
N HIS A 31 -12.36 8.88 19.55
CA HIS A 31 -13.73 9.13 20.02
C HIS A 31 -13.92 10.49 20.70
N LYS A 32 -12.89 11.03 21.37
CA LYS A 32 -12.99 12.33 22.06
C LYS A 32 -12.94 13.55 21.12
N LYS A 33 -12.54 13.36 19.85
CA LYS A 33 -12.58 14.41 18.81
C LYS A 33 -13.91 14.51 18.07
N ARG A 34 -14.85 13.57 18.27
CA ARG A 34 -16.15 13.55 17.55
C ARG A 34 -17.37 13.86 18.42
N GLN A 35 -17.20 14.05 19.73
CA GLN A 35 -18.29 14.45 20.63
C GLN A 35 -17.80 15.38 21.73
N LYS A 36 -17.76 16.69 21.45
CA LYS A 36 -18.10 17.76 22.41
C LYS A 36 -18.02 19.14 21.76
N LYS A 37 -19.11 19.90 21.94
CA LYS A 37 -19.34 21.34 21.68
C LYS A 37 -20.20 21.71 20.46
N MET A 38 -21.39 21.11 20.40
CA MET A 38 -22.61 21.87 20.07
C MET A 38 -23.12 22.47 21.39
N TYR A 39 -23.65 23.71 21.40
CA TYR A 39 -24.20 24.49 22.55
C TYR A 39 -23.35 25.64 23.15
N TRP A 40 -22.44 26.29 22.42
CA TRP A 40 -21.91 27.59 22.89
C TRP A 40 -21.55 28.60 21.80
N LEU A 41 -22.33 28.67 20.72
CA LEU A 41 -22.12 29.59 19.59
C LEU A 41 -23.40 30.35 19.23
N VAL A 42 -24.07 30.92 20.23
CA VAL A 42 -25.19 31.86 19.98
C VAL A 42 -24.84 33.30 20.41
N PRO A 43 -24.11 33.58 21.51
CA PRO A 43 -23.85 34.98 21.88
C PRO A 43 -22.62 35.61 21.19
N VAL A 44 -21.72 34.81 20.60
CA VAL A 44 -20.47 35.33 19.96
C VAL A 44 -20.71 35.84 18.53
N VAL A 45 -21.72 35.32 17.84
CA VAL A 45 -22.03 35.69 16.44
C VAL A 45 -22.56 37.12 16.33
N VAL A 46 -23.26 37.62 17.36
CA VAL A 46 -23.84 38.98 17.37
C VAL A 46 -22.77 40.06 17.60
N ILE A 47 -21.73 39.78 18.38
CA ILE A 47 -20.65 40.76 18.67
C ILE A 47 -19.69 40.87 17.47
N ILE A 48 -19.42 39.78 16.75
CA ILE A 48 -18.55 39.80 15.56
C ILE A 48 -19.23 40.54 14.38
N LEU A 49 -20.55 40.41 14.20
CA LEU A 49 -21.30 41.14 13.17
C LEU A 49 -21.27 42.67 13.36
N LEU A 50 -21.19 43.15 14.60
CA LEU A 50 -21.10 44.58 14.94
C LEU A 50 -19.69 45.16 14.71
N ILE A 51 -18.64 44.33 14.79
CA ILE A 51 -17.26 44.74 14.48
C ILE A 51 -17.02 44.80 12.96
N ILE A 52 -17.64 43.91 12.18
CA ILE A 52 -17.51 43.89 10.72
C ILE A 52 -18.18 45.11 10.06
N SER A 53 -19.31 45.57 10.59
CA SER A 53 -20.04 46.72 10.03
C SER A 53 -19.36 48.07 10.24
N LEU A 54 -18.47 48.19 11.23
CA LEU A 54 -17.66 49.41 11.48
C LEU A 54 -16.32 49.44 10.73
N ARG A 55 -15.89 48.32 10.11
CA ARG A 55 -14.60 48.20 9.41
C ARG A 55 -14.72 48.20 7.88
N LEU A 56 -15.88 48.56 7.34
CA LEU A 56 -16.18 48.52 5.90
C LEU A 56 -15.67 49.74 5.09
N GLN A 57 -14.62 50.44 5.54
CA GLN A 57 -14.14 51.67 4.89
C GLN A 57 -12.62 51.75 4.60
N ALA A 58 -11.84 50.68 4.75
CA ALA A 58 -10.45 50.71 4.29
C ALA A 58 -9.94 49.31 3.89
N THR A 59 -9.81 49.11 2.56
CA THR A 59 -8.78 48.35 1.77
C THR A 59 -8.13 47.05 2.32
N PRO A 60 -7.53 46.14 1.49
CA PRO A 60 -7.49 45.93 0.03
C PRO A 60 -7.99 44.48 -0.33
N PRO A 61 -7.80 43.88 -1.53
CA PRO A 61 -8.55 42.69 -1.93
C PRO A 61 -8.07 41.44 -1.18
N PHE A 62 -8.97 40.88 -0.38
CA PHE A 62 -8.77 39.61 0.29
C PHE A 62 -8.89 38.48 -0.72
N LYS A 63 -7.84 37.66 -0.81
CA LYS A 63 -7.84 36.35 -1.46
C LYS A 63 -8.98 35.51 -0.88
N SER A 64 -9.83 35.00 -1.76
CA SER A 64 -10.87 34.03 -1.45
C SER A 64 -10.27 32.81 -0.77
N ALA A 65 -10.59 32.61 0.51
CA ALA A 65 -10.53 31.31 1.15
C ALA A 65 -11.83 30.56 0.83
N ASP A 66 -11.71 29.24 0.72
CA ASP A 66 -12.75 28.24 0.39
C ASP A 66 -13.00 27.98 -1.10
N SER A 67 -11.91 27.69 -1.83
CA SER A 67 -12.00 26.72 -2.92
C SER A 67 -12.09 25.31 -2.31
N PRO A 68 -12.94 24.40 -2.83
CA PRO A 68 -12.86 22.98 -2.47
C PRO A 68 -11.41 22.53 -2.68
N ALA A 69 -10.84 21.79 -1.73
CA ALA A 69 -9.48 21.29 -1.84
C ALA A 69 -9.34 20.57 -3.19
N VAL A 70 -8.66 21.22 -4.13
CA VAL A 70 -8.32 20.62 -5.42
C VAL A 70 -7.38 19.50 -5.04
N ILE A 71 -7.85 18.26 -5.14
CA ILE A 71 -6.98 17.10 -4.99
C ILE A 71 -6.02 17.20 -6.18
N GLU A 72 -4.78 17.61 -5.91
CA GLU A 72 -3.74 17.60 -6.93
C GLU A 72 -3.59 16.14 -7.41
N GLN A 73 -3.70 15.98 -8.73
CA GLN A 73 -3.60 14.69 -9.40
C GLN A 73 -2.30 14.67 -10.18
N SER A 74 -1.55 13.59 -10.00
CA SER A 74 -0.37 13.28 -10.79
C SER A 74 -0.70 12.13 -11.74
N PHE A 75 -0.01 12.07 -12.88
CA PHE A 75 -0.29 11.07 -13.91
C PHE A 75 0.85 10.08 -14.03
N ILE A 76 0.51 8.81 -14.17
CA ILE A 76 1.44 7.73 -14.57
C ILE A 76 1.01 7.18 -15.93
N THR A 77 1.97 6.74 -16.73
CA THR A 77 1.72 6.42 -18.16
C THR A 77 1.72 4.92 -18.41
N HIS A 78 0.77 4.42 -19.19
CA HIS A 78 0.69 3.00 -19.51
C HIS A 78 1.92 2.57 -20.32
N ALA A 79 2.56 1.46 -19.94
CA ALA A 79 3.85 1.04 -20.50
C ALA A 79 3.80 0.76 -22.02
N GLN A 80 2.68 0.22 -22.51
CA GLN A 80 2.46 -0.12 -23.93
C GLN A 80 1.62 0.90 -24.72
N THR A 81 0.50 1.39 -24.16
CA THR A 81 -0.47 2.22 -24.91
C THR A 81 -0.24 3.72 -24.77
N GLY A 82 0.53 4.17 -23.76
CA GLY A 82 0.69 5.59 -23.46
C GLY A 82 -0.51 6.23 -22.74
N GLU A 83 -1.55 5.46 -22.41
CA GLU A 83 -2.73 5.96 -21.67
C GLU A 83 -2.33 6.46 -20.28
N GLN A 84 -2.89 7.61 -19.85
CA GLN A 84 -2.57 8.20 -18.56
C GLN A 84 -3.54 7.72 -17.47
N LEU A 85 -2.99 7.31 -16.33
CA LEU A 85 -3.74 7.00 -15.13
C LEU A 85 -3.51 8.12 -14.11
N ALA A 86 -4.60 8.76 -13.69
CA ALA A 86 -4.57 9.75 -12.61
C ALA A 86 -4.46 9.05 -11.27
N ILE A 87 -3.50 9.49 -10.45
CA ILE A 87 -3.32 9.06 -9.06
C ILE A 87 -3.19 10.29 -8.16
N SER A 88 -3.39 10.11 -6.85
CA SER A 88 -3.14 11.20 -5.89
C SER A 88 -1.66 11.59 -5.91
N THR A 89 -1.36 12.88 -5.74
CA THR A 89 0.03 13.36 -5.64
C THR A 89 0.77 12.70 -4.48
N GLU A 90 0.09 12.42 -3.37
CA GLU A 90 0.66 11.69 -2.23
C GLU A 90 1.13 10.28 -2.61
N LEU A 91 0.33 9.53 -3.37
CA LEU A 91 0.71 8.20 -3.86
C LEU A 91 1.85 8.30 -4.88
N TYR A 92 1.84 9.32 -5.74
CA TYR A 92 2.90 9.57 -6.72
C TYR A 92 4.25 9.82 -6.02
N ASP A 93 4.29 10.71 -5.04
CA ASP A 93 5.50 11.00 -4.27
C ASP A 93 6.02 9.76 -3.53
N LEU A 94 5.10 8.96 -2.98
CA LEU A 94 5.44 7.69 -2.35
C LEU A 94 6.09 6.73 -3.34
N LEU A 95 5.53 6.61 -4.54
CA LEU A 95 6.07 5.77 -5.61
C LEU A 95 7.45 6.24 -6.06
N ILE A 96 7.67 7.54 -6.26
CA ILE A 96 8.99 8.08 -6.62
C ILE A 96 10.03 7.76 -5.54
N ARG A 97 9.68 7.92 -4.25
CA ARG A 97 10.58 7.56 -3.14
C ARG A 97 10.93 6.08 -3.14
N PHE A 98 9.96 5.19 -3.35
CA PHE A 98 10.18 3.75 -3.30
C PHE A 98 10.85 3.18 -4.55
N LEU A 99 10.54 3.71 -5.73
CA LEU A 99 10.95 3.12 -7.00
C LEU A 99 12.19 3.77 -7.60
N ALA A 100 12.44 5.04 -7.25
CA ALA A 100 13.49 5.85 -7.87
C ALA A 100 14.43 6.52 -6.86
N GLU A 101 14.34 6.16 -5.58
CA GLU A 101 15.15 6.74 -4.50
C GLU A 101 15.06 8.28 -4.47
N GLY A 102 13.89 8.82 -4.84
CA GLY A 102 13.65 10.27 -4.89
C GLY A 102 14.17 10.98 -6.15
N LYS A 103 14.73 10.25 -7.12
CA LYS A 103 15.09 10.82 -8.44
C LYS A 103 13.84 11.02 -9.28
N GLU A 104 13.76 12.15 -9.97
CA GLU A 104 12.69 12.41 -10.93
C GLU A 104 12.86 11.49 -12.15
N VAL A 105 12.08 10.42 -12.19
CA VAL A 105 11.99 9.50 -13.32
C VAL A 105 10.53 9.27 -13.68
N PRO A 106 10.21 9.11 -14.98
CA PRO A 106 8.86 8.76 -15.38
C PRO A 106 8.42 7.43 -14.75
N LEU A 107 7.18 7.38 -14.27
CA LEU A 107 6.56 6.15 -13.79
C LEU A 107 5.68 5.57 -14.89
N ARG A 108 5.86 4.28 -15.16
CA ARG A 108 5.03 3.52 -16.09
C ARG A 108 4.15 2.54 -15.34
N TYR A 109 2.96 2.25 -15.86
CA TYR A 109 2.10 1.23 -15.29
C TYR A 109 1.67 0.16 -16.29
N THR A 110 1.38 -1.01 -15.75
CA THR A 110 0.71 -2.12 -16.44
C THR A 110 -0.46 -2.59 -15.56
N PRO A 111 -1.71 -2.60 -16.06
CA PRO A 111 -2.85 -3.12 -15.32
C PRO A 111 -2.67 -4.60 -14.95
N SER A 112 -3.10 -4.99 -13.76
CA SER A 112 -3.22 -6.42 -13.42
C SER A 112 -4.35 -7.06 -14.22
N ALA A 113 -4.12 -8.28 -14.71
CA ALA A 113 -5.14 -9.04 -15.41
C ALA A 113 -6.28 -9.51 -14.49
N TYR A 114 -6.06 -9.55 -13.17
CA TYR A 114 -6.96 -10.22 -12.23
C TYR A 114 -7.43 -9.35 -11.06
N VAL A 115 -6.67 -8.32 -10.70
CA VAL A 115 -7.01 -7.42 -9.59
C VAL A 115 -7.63 -6.14 -10.13
N LYS A 116 -8.90 -5.91 -9.80
CA LYS A 116 -9.60 -4.69 -10.20
C LYS A 116 -8.92 -3.48 -9.57
N GLN A 117 -8.63 -2.47 -10.41
CA GLN A 117 -7.88 -1.26 -10.01
C GLN A 117 -6.47 -1.58 -9.46
N GLY A 118 -5.94 -2.76 -9.77
CA GLY A 118 -4.57 -3.16 -9.45
C GLY A 118 -3.63 -2.82 -10.60
N TYR A 119 -2.50 -2.20 -10.29
CA TYR A 119 -1.51 -1.77 -11.27
C TYR A 119 -0.09 -2.12 -10.82
N TYR A 120 0.71 -2.65 -11.73
CA TYR A 120 2.15 -2.76 -11.56
C TYR A 120 2.79 -1.47 -12.03
N VAL A 121 3.43 -0.74 -11.13
CA VAL A 121 4.12 0.52 -11.43
C VAL A 121 5.62 0.27 -11.43
N THR A 122 6.29 0.72 -12.48
CA THR A 122 7.75 0.62 -12.64
C THR A 122 8.35 1.97 -12.94
N ALA A 123 9.49 2.28 -12.32
CA ALA A 123 10.30 3.43 -12.71
C ALA A 123 10.92 3.22 -14.10
N ASP A 124 10.93 4.24 -14.94
CA ASP A 124 11.64 4.24 -16.23
C ASP A 124 13.11 4.62 -16.02
N CYS A 125 13.89 3.66 -15.52
CA CYS A 125 15.28 3.88 -15.09
C CYS A 125 16.33 3.58 -16.17
N LYS A 126 15.92 3.23 -17.41
CA LYS A 126 16.79 2.80 -18.52
C LYS A 126 17.63 1.54 -18.25
N GLU A 127 17.40 0.84 -17.15
CA GLU A 127 18.01 -0.46 -16.85
C GLU A 127 17.05 -1.61 -17.21
N THR A 128 17.58 -2.84 -17.27
CA THR A 128 16.77 -4.06 -17.47
C THR A 128 15.81 -4.31 -16.31
N PHE A 129 16.21 -3.98 -15.08
CA PHE A 129 15.43 -4.18 -13.86
C PHE A 129 15.32 -2.87 -13.08
N CYS A 130 14.15 -2.25 -13.15
CA CYS A 130 13.87 -1.02 -12.43
C CYS A 130 13.03 -1.28 -11.17
N GLY A 131 12.99 -0.29 -10.28
CA GLY A 131 12.08 -0.29 -9.15
C GLY A 131 10.65 -0.57 -9.60
N MET A 132 10.02 -1.57 -8.98
CA MET A 132 8.68 -2.06 -9.30
C MET A 132 7.85 -2.14 -8.02
N SER A 133 6.57 -1.75 -8.11
CA SER A 133 5.60 -1.86 -7.03
C SER A 133 4.26 -2.31 -7.58
N PHE A 134 3.43 -2.90 -6.73
CA PHE A 134 2.02 -3.12 -7.02
C PHE A 134 1.18 -2.16 -6.19
N ILE A 135 0.28 -1.46 -6.86
CA ILE A 135 -0.69 -0.57 -6.21
C ILE A 135 -2.11 -1.03 -6.46
N VAL A 136 -3.00 -0.72 -5.53
CA VAL A 136 -4.45 -0.78 -5.75
C VAL A 136 -5.01 0.59 -5.42
N THR A 137 -5.61 1.25 -6.41
CA THR A 137 -6.25 2.56 -6.22
C THR A 137 -7.75 2.35 -6.02
N SER A 138 -8.17 2.16 -4.77
CA SER A 138 -9.61 2.13 -4.44
C SER A 138 -9.94 3.45 -3.76
N GLY A 139 -11.03 4.12 -4.14
CA GLY A 139 -11.34 5.48 -3.68
C GLY A 139 -11.38 5.68 -2.15
N ASP A 140 -11.43 4.60 -1.36
CA ASP A 140 -11.41 4.64 0.11
C ASP A 140 -10.04 4.29 0.73
N ALA A 141 -9.13 3.65 -0.04
CA ALA A 141 -7.79 3.27 0.41
C ALA A 141 -6.86 2.92 -0.77
N ASP A 142 -5.66 3.50 -0.74
CA ASP A 142 -4.56 3.13 -1.62
C ASP A 142 -3.68 2.06 -0.95
N TYR A 143 -3.50 0.93 -1.62
CA TYR A 143 -2.56 -0.10 -1.20
C TYR A 143 -1.28 -0.01 -2.02
N LEU A 144 -0.12 -0.23 -1.38
CA LEU A 144 1.17 -0.28 -2.04
C LEU A 144 2.02 -1.44 -1.51
N SER A 145 2.55 -2.25 -2.43
CA SER A 145 3.53 -3.30 -2.16
C SER A 145 4.74 -3.12 -3.04
N SER A 146 5.85 -2.66 -2.45
CA SER A 146 7.13 -2.62 -3.16
C SER A 146 7.61 -4.03 -3.50
N PHE A 147 8.06 -4.18 -4.73
CA PHE A 147 8.77 -5.34 -5.23
C PHE A 147 10.21 -4.97 -5.58
N GLU A 148 10.86 -4.01 -4.94
CA GLU A 148 12.29 -3.71 -5.20
C GLU A 148 12.58 -3.55 -6.72
N LYS A 149 13.79 -3.89 -7.19
CA LYS A 149 14.09 -3.97 -8.63
C LYS A 149 13.59 -5.28 -9.24
N GLY A 150 12.90 -5.18 -10.37
CA GLY A 150 12.50 -6.35 -11.15
C GLY A 150 11.57 -6.05 -12.31
N ARG A 151 11.15 -7.13 -13.00
CA ARG A 151 10.22 -7.12 -14.12
C ARG A 151 9.15 -8.20 -13.93
N LEU A 152 7.89 -7.84 -14.16
CA LEU A 152 6.80 -8.80 -14.20
C LEU A 152 6.94 -9.71 -15.42
N LEU A 153 6.91 -11.03 -15.22
CA LEU A 153 6.90 -12.01 -16.31
C LEU A 153 5.53 -12.61 -16.54
N GLU A 154 4.83 -12.95 -15.46
CA GLU A 154 3.59 -13.71 -15.52
C GLU A 154 2.71 -13.42 -14.30
N GLU A 155 1.40 -13.42 -14.51
CA GLU A 155 0.40 -13.44 -13.46
C GLU A 155 -0.50 -14.67 -13.59
N GLN A 156 -0.86 -15.29 -12.48
CA GLN A 156 -1.80 -16.39 -12.44
C GLN A 156 -2.76 -16.28 -11.27
N LEU A 157 -4.06 -16.37 -11.57
CA LEU A 157 -5.10 -16.44 -10.55
C LEU A 157 -5.18 -17.86 -9.95
N SER A 158 -5.24 -17.92 -8.62
CA SER A 158 -5.46 -19.16 -7.88
C SER A 158 -6.82 -19.81 -8.20
N PRO A 159 -6.98 -21.13 -8.04
CA PRO A 159 -8.23 -21.84 -8.37
C PRO A 159 -9.47 -21.33 -7.63
N ASP A 160 -9.33 -20.83 -6.40
CA ASP A 160 -10.44 -20.24 -5.63
C ASP A 160 -10.65 -18.75 -5.89
N LYS A 161 -9.89 -18.17 -6.84
CA LYS A 161 -9.92 -16.77 -7.26
C LYS A 161 -9.55 -15.76 -6.17
N LYS A 162 -8.96 -16.20 -5.05
CA LYS A 162 -8.62 -15.32 -3.93
C LYS A 162 -7.23 -14.73 -4.00
N ASN A 163 -6.29 -15.41 -4.65
CA ASN A 163 -4.89 -14.99 -4.71
C ASN A 163 -4.41 -14.90 -6.16
N VAL A 164 -3.58 -13.90 -6.45
CA VAL A 164 -2.85 -13.78 -7.71
C VAL A 164 -1.39 -14.03 -7.41
N MET A 165 -0.79 -14.98 -8.11
CA MET A 165 0.65 -15.23 -8.09
C MET A 165 1.29 -14.41 -9.22
N ALA A 166 2.20 -13.52 -8.87
CA ALA A 166 3.05 -12.79 -9.80
C ALA A 166 4.46 -13.40 -9.80
N ILE A 167 4.97 -13.72 -10.99
CA ILE A 167 6.35 -14.14 -11.19
C ILE A 167 7.16 -12.91 -11.58
N ILE A 168 8.10 -12.53 -10.72
CA ILE A 168 8.94 -11.35 -10.90
C ILE A 168 10.38 -11.82 -11.11
N GLU A 169 11.03 -11.29 -12.13
CA GLU A 169 12.43 -11.53 -12.46
C GLU A 169 13.30 -10.33 -12.08
N ASN A 170 14.46 -10.60 -11.48
CA ASN A 170 15.51 -9.64 -11.20
C ASN A 170 16.88 -10.26 -11.55
N GLU A 171 17.96 -9.55 -11.22
CA GLU A 171 19.34 -10.02 -11.49
C GLU A 171 19.68 -11.37 -10.84
N ASP A 172 19.09 -11.65 -9.68
CA ASP A 172 19.36 -12.88 -8.93
C ASP A 172 18.51 -14.08 -9.37
N GLY A 173 17.51 -13.86 -10.22
CA GLY A 173 16.62 -14.87 -10.76
C GLY A 173 15.14 -14.50 -10.62
N LYS A 174 14.29 -15.51 -10.38
CA LYS A 174 12.85 -15.31 -10.28
C LYS A 174 12.35 -15.52 -8.86
N ARG A 175 11.31 -14.78 -8.50
CA ARG A 175 10.59 -14.91 -7.24
C ARG A 175 9.09 -14.89 -7.46
N LEU A 176 8.38 -15.44 -6.49
CA LEU A 176 6.92 -15.42 -6.46
C LEU A 176 6.46 -14.35 -5.46
N LYS A 177 5.49 -13.53 -5.87
CA LYS A 177 4.75 -12.62 -4.99
C LYS A 177 3.28 -12.97 -5.07
N PHE A 178 2.58 -12.90 -3.96
CA PHE A 178 1.16 -13.21 -3.91
C PHE A 178 0.35 -11.98 -3.52
N ILE A 179 -0.69 -11.71 -4.29
CA ILE A 179 -1.57 -10.57 -4.13
C ILE A 179 -2.96 -11.12 -3.78
N ASN A 180 -3.52 -10.68 -2.66
CA ASN A 180 -4.89 -11.04 -2.29
C ASN A 180 -5.87 -10.22 -3.13
N ASN A 181 -6.76 -10.91 -3.85
CA ASN A 181 -7.75 -10.32 -4.75
C ASN A 181 -9.07 -9.97 -4.04
N THR A 182 -9.22 -10.36 -2.76
CA THR A 182 -10.47 -10.27 -1.99
C THR A 182 -10.39 -9.23 -0.88
N LYS A 183 -9.98 -8.00 -1.20
CA LYS A 183 -10.11 -6.74 -0.43
C LYS A 183 -9.74 -6.68 1.06
N ASN A 184 -9.34 -7.76 1.73
CA ASN A 184 -8.96 -7.75 3.13
C ASN A 184 -7.65 -8.53 3.30
N GLU A 185 -6.61 -7.77 3.62
CA GLU A 185 -5.42 -8.12 4.40
C GLU A 185 -4.95 -9.59 4.35
N GLN A 186 -3.79 -9.75 3.72
CA GLN A 186 -2.65 -10.62 4.06
C GLN A 186 -2.02 -11.07 2.74
N HIS A 187 -0.87 -10.46 2.43
CA HIS A 187 -0.07 -10.85 1.28
C HIS A 187 0.87 -11.96 1.73
N TYR A 188 0.79 -13.11 1.08
CA TYR A 188 1.86 -14.09 1.19
C TYR A 188 3.07 -13.50 0.47
N GLN A 189 4.08 -13.11 1.24
CA GLN A 189 5.38 -12.81 0.66
C GLN A 189 6.27 -14.01 0.86
N THR A 190 6.60 -14.71 -0.23
CA THR A 190 7.79 -15.55 -0.20
C THR A 190 8.97 -14.66 -0.50
N ASN A 191 9.71 -14.26 0.53
CA ASN A 191 10.96 -13.48 0.35
C ASN A 191 12.08 -14.32 -0.25
N LYS A 192 11.85 -15.62 -0.44
CA LYS A 192 12.85 -16.54 -0.96
C LYS A 192 12.91 -16.45 -2.48
N GLN A 193 14.01 -15.92 -2.99
CA GLN A 193 14.37 -16.06 -4.38
C GLN A 193 14.51 -17.55 -4.75
N VAL A 194 14.05 -17.91 -5.95
CA VAL A 194 14.10 -19.27 -6.45
C VAL A 194 15.01 -19.31 -7.68
N LYS A 195 16.28 -19.64 -7.46
CA LYS A 195 17.26 -19.79 -8.54
C LYS A 195 16.81 -20.86 -9.53
N ASN A 196 17.06 -20.62 -10.82
CA ASN A 196 16.72 -21.50 -11.94
C ASN A 196 15.23 -21.82 -12.09
N LEU A 197 14.33 -21.03 -11.49
CA LEU A 197 12.90 -21.17 -11.72
C LEU A 197 12.58 -20.81 -13.17
N ARG A 198 11.85 -21.68 -13.86
CA ARG A 198 11.31 -21.45 -15.19
C ARG A 198 9.96 -20.75 -15.10
N THR A 199 9.03 -21.38 -14.39
CA THR A 199 7.66 -20.90 -14.15
C THR A 199 7.10 -21.62 -12.92
N ALA A 200 5.92 -21.24 -12.46
CA ALA A 200 5.17 -21.88 -11.41
C ALA A 200 3.71 -22.06 -11.83
N ALA A 201 2.99 -23.01 -11.25
CA ALA A 201 1.56 -23.18 -11.52
C ALA A 201 0.80 -23.57 -10.25
N TRP A 202 -0.42 -23.07 -10.12
CA TRP A 202 -1.31 -23.49 -9.05
C TRP A 202 -1.73 -24.96 -9.23
N ILE A 203 -1.62 -25.76 -8.16
CA ILE A 203 -2.22 -27.10 -8.08
C ILE A 203 -3.55 -27.02 -7.33
N SER A 204 -3.60 -26.21 -6.27
CA SER A 204 -4.77 -25.97 -5.42
C SER A 204 -4.63 -24.57 -4.79
N PRO A 205 -5.65 -24.04 -4.08
CA PRO A 205 -5.56 -22.72 -3.44
C PRO A 205 -4.36 -22.53 -2.50
N THR A 206 -3.80 -23.60 -1.94
CA THR A 206 -2.65 -23.56 -1.04
C THR A 206 -1.40 -24.26 -1.59
N LYS A 207 -1.43 -24.84 -2.79
CA LYS A 207 -0.29 -25.62 -3.33
C LYS A 207 0.12 -25.15 -4.71
N ILE A 208 1.42 -25.02 -4.91
CA ILE A 208 2.02 -24.52 -6.14
C ILE A 208 3.10 -25.50 -6.59
N ARG A 209 3.10 -25.82 -7.88
CA ARG A 209 4.17 -26.55 -8.54
C ARG A 209 5.16 -25.57 -9.15
N LEU A 210 6.41 -25.65 -8.73
CA LEU A 210 7.54 -24.94 -9.32
C LEU A 210 8.16 -25.81 -10.42
N TYR A 211 8.44 -25.22 -11.58
CA TYR A 211 9.14 -25.85 -12.69
C TYR A 211 10.48 -25.17 -12.86
N PHE A 212 11.57 -25.93 -12.85
CA PHE A 212 12.93 -25.40 -12.96
C PHE A 212 13.50 -25.61 -14.37
N ASN A 213 14.49 -24.80 -14.76
CA ASN A 213 15.16 -24.89 -16.05
C ASN A 213 15.89 -26.23 -16.25
N ASP A 214 16.31 -26.87 -15.16
CA ASP A 214 16.94 -28.20 -15.14
C ASP A 214 15.94 -29.36 -15.18
N LYS A 215 14.67 -29.08 -15.54
CA LYS A 215 13.54 -30.03 -15.61
C LYS A 215 13.08 -30.57 -14.26
N ARG A 216 13.68 -30.18 -13.14
CA ARG A 216 13.15 -30.55 -11.82
C ARG A 216 11.81 -29.87 -11.57
N THR A 217 11.01 -30.49 -10.71
CA THR A 217 9.79 -29.89 -10.18
C THR A 217 9.78 -29.95 -8.66
N LYS A 218 9.15 -28.97 -8.02
CA LYS A 218 8.97 -28.95 -6.56
C LYS A 218 7.57 -28.47 -6.24
N VAL A 219 6.90 -29.13 -5.31
CA VAL A 219 5.64 -28.62 -4.77
C VAL A 219 5.94 -27.84 -3.50
N ILE A 220 5.40 -26.62 -3.41
CA ILE A 220 5.41 -25.82 -2.20
C ILE A 220 3.96 -25.64 -1.72
N GLU A 221 3.80 -25.57 -0.41
CA GLU A 221 2.52 -25.29 0.24
C GLU A 221 2.60 -23.90 0.89
N LEU A 222 1.60 -23.07 0.62
CA LEU A 222 1.45 -21.77 1.27
C LEU A 222 0.94 -21.99 2.71
N PRO A 223 1.48 -21.26 3.70
CA PRO A 223 1.03 -21.42 5.08
C PRO A 223 -0.48 -21.09 5.19
N LYS A 224 -1.21 -21.95 5.91
CA LYS A 224 -2.59 -21.64 6.30
C LYS A 224 -2.52 -20.50 7.33
N GLY A 225 -2.95 -19.29 6.97
CA GLY A 225 -2.95 -18.14 7.89
C GLY A 225 -1.74 -17.19 7.81
N GLY A 226 -1.21 -16.95 6.60
CA GLY A 226 -0.68 -15.62 6.27
C GLY A 226 0.52 -15.07 7.04
N VAL A 227 1.53 -15.85 7.42
CA VAL A 227 2.90 -15.32 7.62
C VAL A 227 3.92 -16.43 7.34
N SER A 228 4.82 -16.24 6.38
CA SER A 228 6.13 -16.90 6.40
C SER A 228 7.13 -15.86 6.87
N LYS A 229 7.80 -16.14 8.00
CA LYS A 229 9.00 -15.41 8.42
C LYS A 229 10.13 -15.64 7.41
#